data_AF-A0A3R7DYJ3-F1
#
_entry.id   AF-A0A3R7DYJ3-F1
#
_cell.length_a   1.000
_cell.length_b   1.000
_cell.length_c   1.000
_cell.angle_alpha   90.00
_cell.angle_beta   90.00
_cell.angle_gamma   90.00
#
_symmetry.space_group_name_H-M   'P 1'
#
loop_
_entity.id
_entity.type
_entity.pdbx_description
1 polymer ?
#
loop_
_entity_poly.entity_id
_entity_poly.type
_entity_poly.pdbx_seq_one_letter_code
_entity_poly.pdbx_strand_id
1 'polypeptide(L)' 'MMRSAPIRDAATLGRLLVELRAEAGLTQRQLAEELDVTQRYIVELERGKPTKSVERLLRFISHTGGRLYLETPENV' A
#
# COMPACT_ATOMS: atom_id res chain seq x y z
N MET A 1 -18.74 -4.46 2.19
CA MET A 1 -18.33 -5.36 1.10
C MET A 1 -16.88 -5.02 0.73
N MET A 2 -16.28 -5.57 -0.33
CA MET A 2 -14.96 -5.14 -0.79
C MET A 2 -15.11 -4.16 -1.96
N ARG A 3 -14.21 -3.18 -2.05
CA ARG A 3 -14.10 -2.25 -3.18
C ARG A 3 -12.74 -2.39 -3.86
N SER A 4 -12.73 -2.19 -5.17
CA SER A 4 -11.51 -2.21 -5.98
C SER A 4 -11.00 -0.79 -6.25
N ALA A 5 -9.78 -0.48 -5.82
CA ALA A 5 -9.16 0.84 -6.02
C ALA A 5 -7.92 0.74 -6.94
N PRO A 6 -7.80 1.58 -7.99
CA PRO A 6 -6.64 1.54 -8.88
C PRO A 6 -5.39 2.12 -8.22
N ILE A 7 -4.25 1.43 -8.37
CA ILE A 7 -2.93 1.91 -7.92
C ILE A 7 -2.16 2.47 -9.11
N ARG A 8 -1.95 3.78 -9.12
CA ARG A 8 -1.25 4.50 -10.21
C ARG A 8 0.11 5.06 -9.81
N ASP A 9 0.32 5.29 -8.52
CA ASP A 9 1.53 5.86 -7.96
C ASP A 9 1.74 5.39 -6.51
N ALA A 10 2.94 5.66 -5.97
CA ALA A 10 3.30 5.26 -4.61
C ALA A 10 2.43 5.95 -3.55
N ALA A 11 1.97 7.18 -3.79
CA ALA A 11 1.11 7.91 -2.87
C ALA A 11 -0.26 7.23 -2.71
N THR A 12 -0.84 6.77 -3.82
CA THR A 12 -2.11 6.04 -3.85
C THR A 12 -1.96 4.67 -3.20
N LEU A 13 -0.87 3.96 -3.48
CA LEU A 13 -0.54 2.73 -2.76
C LEU A 13 -0.48 2.96 -1.26
N GLY A 14 0.28 3.97 -0.80
CA GLY A 14 0.43 4.28 0.62
C GLY A 14 -0.90 4.53 1.33
N ARG A 15 -1.78 5.34 0.74
CA ARG A 15 -3.13 5.61 1.31
C ARG A 15 -3.94 4.32 1.47
N LEU A 16 -3.96 3.44 0.46
CA LEU A 16 -4.71 2.19 0.53
C LEU A 16 -4.12 1.21 1.56
N LEU A 17 -2.80 1.22 1.75
CA LEU A 17 -2.15 0.43 2.81
C LEU A 17 -2.49 0.93 4.21
N VAL A 18 -2.64 2.24 4.42
CA VAL A 18 -3.14 2.81 5.68
C VAL A 18 -4.55 2.28 5.99
N GLU A 19 -5.44 2.31 5.00
CA GLU A 19 -6.81 1.79 5.13
C GLU A 19 -6.80 0.32 5.51
N LEU A 20 -6.07 -0.52 4.78
CA LEU A 20 -5.97 -1.96 5.08
C LEU A 20 -5.43 -2.23 6.48
N ARG A 21 -4.38 -1.51 6.92
CA ARG A 21 -3.85 -1.67 8.27
C ARG A 21 -4.88 -1.28 9.32
N ALA A 22 -5.57 -0.16 9.13
CA ALA A 22 -6.55 0.34 10.08
C ALA A 22 -7.75 -0.61 10.20
N GLU A 23 -8.27 -1.12 9.08
CA GLU A 23 -9.35 -2.11 9.04
C GLU A 23 -8.96 -3.44 9.69
N ALA A 24 -7.68 -3.83 9.62
CA ALA A 24 -7.15 -4.98 10.34
C ALA A 24 -7.01 -4.75 11.85
N GLY A 25 -7.30 -3.54 12.37
CA GLY A 25 -7.15 -3.21 13.79
C GLY A 25 -5.71 -3.13 14.27
N LEU A 26 -4.74 -3.02 13.35
CA LEU A 26 -3.32 -3.05 13.66
C LEU A 26 -2.75 -1.63 13.79
N THR A 27 -1.90 -1.42 14.79
CA THR A 27 -0.99 -0.26 14.81
C THR A 27 0.17 -0.50 13.83
N GLN A 28 0.84 0.59 13.41
CA GLN A 28 2.05 0.47 12.59
C GLN A 28 3.15 -0.37 13.26
N ARG A 29 3.23 -0.34 14.59
CA ARG A 29 4.20 -1.13 15.36
C ARG A 29 3.85 -2.62 15.32
N GLN A 30 2.59 -2.98 15.56
CA GLN A 30 2.14 -4.39 15.48
C GLN A 30 2.36 -4.96 14.08
N LEU A 31 1.95 -4.22 13.03
CA LEU A 31 2.18 -4.66 11.66
C LEU A 31 3.68 -4.81 11.34
N ALA A 32 4.52 -3.91 11.86
CA ALA A 32 5.97 -4.00 11.67
C ALA A 32 6.55 -5.25 12.36
N GLU A 33 6.11 -5.57 13.57
CA GLU A 33 6.50 -6.77 14.31
C GLU A 33 6.07 -8.05 13.59
N GLU A 34 4.83 -8.12 13.11
CA GLU A 34 4.29 -9.27 12.37
C GLU A 34 5.02 -9.52 11.04
N LEU A 35 5.46 -8.45 10.37
CA LEU A 35 6.17 -8.52 9.09
C LEU A 35 7.69 -8.58 9.21
N ASP A 36 8.24 -8.63 10.43
CA ASP A 36 9.69 -8.60 10.71
C ASP A 36 10.40 -7.42 10.01
N VAL A 37 9.82 -6.22 10.13
CA VAL A 37 10.38 -4.98 9.60
C VAL A 37 10.38 -3.89 10.66
N THR A 38 11.07 -2.78 10.38
CA THR A 38 11.04 -1.62 11.30
C THR A 38 9.71 -0.87 11.19
N GLN A 39 9.21 -0.31 12.28
CA GLN A 39 8.06 0.59 12.25
C GLN A 39 8.27 1.76 11.27
N ARG A 40 9.51 2.27 11.17
CA ARG A 40 9.88 3.32 10.20
C ARG A 40 9.62 2.88 8.77
N TYR A 41 9.90 1.62 8.42
CA TYR A 41 9.62 1.08 7.10
C TYR A 41 8.11 1.13 6.79
N ILE A 42 7.26 0.71 7.73
CA ILE A 42 5.80 0.79 7.58
C ILE A 42 5.34 2.25 7.42
N VAL A 43 5.84 3.17 8.24
CA VAL A 43 5.52 4.61 8.12
C VAL A 43 5.90 5.16 6.74
N GLU A 44 7.10 4.82 6.24
CA GLU A 44 7.56 5.27 4.93
C GLU A 44 6.72 4.68 3.79
N LEU A 45 6.34 3.40 3.90
CA LEU A 45 5.49 2.73 2.94
C LEU A 45 4.08 3.34 2.89
N GLU A 46 3.46 3.56 4.05
CA GLU A 46 2.13 4.17 4.20
C GLU A 46 2.08 5.64 3.75
N ARG A 47 3.18 6.38 3.90
CA ARG A 47 3.32 7.74 3.34
C ARG A 47 3.48 7.74 1.82
N GLY A 48 3.58 6.56 1.21
CA GLY A 48 3.84 6.41 -0.22
C GLY A 48 5.23 6.90 -0.60
N LYS A 49 6.22 6.78 0.29
CA LYS A 49 7.61 7.15 -0.02
C LYS A 49 8.02 6.37 -1.27
N PRO A 50 8.34 7.05 -2.38
CA PRO A 50 8.72 6.36 -3.59
C PRO A 50 10.07 5.68 -3.37
N THR A 51 10.05 4.35 -3.23
CA THR A 51 11.27 3.56 -3.33
C THR A 51 11.50 3.25 -4.81
N LYS A 52 12.78 3.14 -5.21
CA LYS A 52 13.14 2.82 -6.62
C LYS A 52 12.45 1.54 -7.10
N SER A 53 12.26 0.56 -6.21
CA SER A 53 11.61 -0.70 -6.53
C SER A 53 10.11 -0.53 -6.82
N VAL A 54 9.37 0.17 -5.95
CA VAL A 54 7.93 0.42 -6.15
C VAL A 54 7.70 1.25 -7.41
N GLU A 55 8.48 2.30 -7.64
CA GLU A 55 8.36 3.10 -8.86
C GLU A 55 8.63 2.30 -10.13
N ARG A 56 9.65 1.43 -10.12
CA ARG A 56 9.98 0.58 -11.28
C ARG A 56 8.87 -0.42 -11.56
N LEU A 57 8.29 -1.02 -10.53
CA LEU A 57 7.16 -1.94 -10.66
C LEU A 57 5.95 -1.23 -11.28
N LEU A 58 5.55 -0.09 -10.71
CA LEU A 58 4.40 0.68 -11.22
C LEU A 58 4.64 1.17 -12.65
N ARG A 59 5.86 1.60 -12.98
CA ARG A 59 6.24 1.94 -14.37
C ARG A 59 6.20 0.74 -15.29
N PHE A 60 6.70 -0.41 -14.88
CA PHE A 60 6.65 -1.63 -15.69
C PHE A 60 5.20 -2.00 -16.03
N ILE A 61 4.32 -2.01 -15.02
CA ILE A 61 2.90 -2.33 -15.19
C ILE A 61 2.26 -1.34 -16.18
N SER A 62 2.47 -0.03 -16.00
CA SER A 62 1.87 0.97 -16.89
C SER A 62 2.40 0.90 -18.32
N HIS A 63 3.71 0.71 -18.51
CA HIS A 63 4.33 0.65 -19.84
C HIS A 63 3.97 -0.62 -20.61
N THR A 64 3.60 -1.69 -19.91
CA THR A 64 3.16 -2.95 -20.52
C THR A 64 1.65 -3.01 -20.74
N GLY A 65 0.91 -1.93 -20.43
CA GLY A 65 -0.55 -1.87 -20.55
C GLY A 65 -1.30 -2.55 -19.41
N GLY A 66 -0.59 -3.04 -18.38
CA GLY A 66 -1.17 -3.61 -17.18
C GLY A 66 -1.82 -2.57 -16.29
N ARG A 67 -2.69 -3.03 -15.39
CA ARG A 67 -3.34 -2.22 -14.36
C ARG A 67 -3.29 -2.95 -13.04
N LEU A 68 -2.91 -2.23 -11.98
CA LEU A 68 -2.88 -2.76 -10.62
C LEU A 68 -4.07 -2.20 -9.85
N TYR A 69 -4.80 -3.09 -9.19
CA TYR A 69 -5.93 -2.75 -8.32
C TYR A 69 -5.71 -3.39 -6.96
N LEU A 70 -6.15 -2.73 -5.90
CA LEU A 70 -6.18 -3.29 -4.55
C LEU A 70 -7.63 -3.38 -4.09
N GLU A 71 -7.99 -4.54 -3.56
CA GLU A 71 -9.27 -4.72 -2.89
C GLU A 71 -9.13 -4.25 -1.44
N THR A 72 -9.97 -3.31 -1.04
CA THR A 72 -10.04 -2.83 0.35
C THR A 72 -11.45 -3.03 0.90
N PRO A 73 -11.63 -3.15 2.22
CA PRO A 73 -12.95 -3.07 2.82
C PRO A 73 -13.65 -1.76 2.41
N GLU A 74 -14.96 -1.82 2.24
CA GLU A 74 -15.77 -0.61 2.19
C GLU A 74 -15.77 0.04 3.58
N ASN A 75 -15.20 1.24 3.68
CA ASN A 75 -15.29 2.08 4.87
C ASN A 75 -16.76 2.15 5.32
N VAL A 76 -17.06 1.65 6.53
CA VAL A 76 -18.34 1.88 7.24
C VAL A 76 -18.28 3.24 7.92
#